data_AF-A0A1W1DMZ7-F1
#
_entry.id   AF-A0A1W1DMZ7-F1
#
_cell.length_a   1.000
_cell.length_b   1.000
_cell.length_c   1.000
_cell.angle_alpha   90.00
_cell.angle_beta   90.00
_cell.angle_gamma   90.00
#
_symmetry.space_group_name_H-M   'P 1'
#
loop_
_entity.id
_entity.type
_entity.pdbx_description
1 polymer ?
#
loop_
_entity_poly.entity_id
_entity_poly.type
_entity_poly.pdbx_seq_one_letter_code
_entity_poly.pdbx_strand_id
1 'polypeptide(L)'
;MVSFLDSIHNETHLALVKGEVTDDGTTCVRVHMEDTFKDVLHEASPSFSVESALKHIAKSDNGVFLLLRKQTDKSILQNIDSTVRDNGGDDIKTYGVGAQILSDLGVKKMRILGSPRKLHGLKGFGLEVVEYVDTQK
;
A
#
# COMPACT_ATOMS: atom_id res chain seq x y z
N MET A 1 10.07 10.79 5.18
CA MET A 1 8.93 10.03 5.76
C MET A 1 7.84 11.03 6.06
N VAL A 2 6.59 10.69 5.77
CA VAL A 2 5.40 11.55 5.97
C VAL A 2 4.32 10.71 6.66
N SER A 3 3.53 11.31 7.54
CA SER A 3 2.40 10.66 8.20
C SER A 3 1.07 11.31 7.81
N PHE A 4 0.04 10.50 7.66
CA PHE A 4 -1.31 10.92 7.29
C PHE A 4 -2.30 10.43 8.36
N LEU A 5 -3.15 11.30 8.86
CA LEU A 5 -4.21 10.94 9.81
C LEU A 5 -5.53 10.76 9.06
N ASP A 6 -6.07 9.56 9.06
CA ASP A 6 -7.44 9.31 8.62
C ASP A 6 -8.42 9.87 9.65
N SER A 7 -9.09 10.97 9.30
CA SER A 7 -10.10 11.61 10.16
C SER A 7 -11.34 10.75 10.45
N ILE A 8 -11.62 9.73 9.63
CA ILE A 8 -12.81 8.88 9.76
C ILE A 8 -12.57 7.77 10.78
N HIS A 9 -11.43 7.08 10.67
CA HIS A 9 -11.10 5.94 11.54
C HIS A 9 -10.08 6.29 12.64
N ASN A 10 -9.55 7.52 12.62
CA ASN A 10 -8.49 8.00 13.51
C ASN A 10 -7.22 7.12 13.44
N GLU A 11 -6.93 6.59 12.24
CA GLU A 11 -5.77 5.76 11.95
C GLU A 11 -4.63 6.62 11.39
N THR A 12 -3.39 6.37 11.79
CA THR A 12 -2.23 7.04 11.21
C THR A 12 -1.59 6.13 10.17
N HIS A 13 -1.54 6.57 8.92
CA HIS A 13 -0.83 5.89 7.83
C HIS A 13 0.54 6.55 7.59
N LEU A 14 1.48 5.79 7.03
CA LEU A 14 2.87 6.23 6.88
C LEU A 14 3.34 6.09 5.44
N ALA A 15 4.04 7.09 4.93
CA ALA A 15 4.67 7.05 3.62
C ALA A 15 6.18 7.28 3.70
N LEU A 16 6.95 6.40 3.06
CA LEU A 16 8.37 6.60 2.78
C LEU A 16 8.51 7.05 1.33
N VAL A 17 9.00 8.28 1.15
CA VAL A 17 9.20 8.88 -0.17
C VAL A 17 10.69 8.91 -0.46
N LYS A 18 11.08 8.37 -1.61
CA LYS A 18 12.42 8.44 -2.18
C LYS A 18 12.42 9.42 -3.35
N GLY A 19 13.39 10.34 -3.34
CA GLY A 19 13.55 11.32 -4.41
C GLY A 19 12.40 12.32 -4.46
N GLU A 20 12.27 13.00 -5.60
CA GLU A 20 11.18 13.94 -5.86
C GLU A 20 10.11 13.26 -6.73
N VAL A 21 8.84 13.41 -6.32
CA VAL A 21 7.67 12.98 -7.09
C VAL A 21 7.33 14.14 -8.02
N THR A 22 7.53 13.95 -9.32
CA THR A 22 7.27 14.96 -10.35
C THR A 22 6.05 14.58 -11.18
N ASP A 23 5.39 15.60 -11.72
CA ASP A 23 4.16 15.46 -12.50
C ASP A 23 4.31 14.65 -13.80
N ASP A 24 5.50 14.70 -14.40
CA ASP A 24 5.86 14.06 -15.65
C ASP A 24 6.51 12.68 -15.45
N GLY A 25 6.97 12.39 -14.24
CA GLY A 25 7.66 11.16 -13.87
C GLY A 25 6.72 10.00 -13.55
N THR A 26 7.16 8.79 -13.89
CA THR A 26 6.51 7.57 -13.41
C THR A 26 7.12 7.15 -12.08
N THR A 27 6.30 7.12 -11.01
CA THR A 27 6.75 6.80 -9.66
C THR A 27 6.65 5.30 -9.37
N CYS A 28 7.66 4.69 -8.75
CA CYS A 28 7.59 3.30 -8.26
C CYS A 28 6.84 3.26 -6.91
N VAL A 29 5.69 2.58 -6.84
CA VAL A 29 4.79 2.63 -5.69
C VAL A 29 4.53 1.23 -5.13
N ARG A 30 4.64 1.08 -3.81
CA ARG A 30 4.06 -0.05 -3.06
C ARG A 30 3.02 0.49 -2.10
N VAL A 31 1.77 0.05 -2.25
CA VAL A 31 0.74 0.21 -1.23
C VAL A 31 0.69 -1.09 -0.43
N HIS A 32 1.07 -1.02 0.84
CA HIS A 32 1.21 -2.15 1.74
C HIS A 32 0.18 -2.05 2.86
N MET A 33 -0.60 -3.11 3.04
CA MET A 33 -1.51 -3.23 4.17
C MET A 33 -0.73 -3.78 5.36
N GLU A 34 -0.80 -3.09 6.50
CA GLU A 34 -0.19 -3.56 7.74
C GLU A 34 -0.65 -4.98 8.10
N ASP A 35 0.30 -5.88 8.30
CA ASP A 35 0.04 -7.25 8.76
C ASP A 35 1.21 -7.71 9.64
N THR A 36 1.00 -7.69 10.96
CA THR A 36 1.98 -8.08 11.98
C THR A 36 2.58 -9.46 11.73
N PHE A 37 1.81 -10.43 11.23
CA PHE A 37 2.32 -11.79 11.04
C PHE A 37 3.32 -11.83 9.88
N LYS A 38 3.03 -11.12 8.79
CA LYS A 38 3.92 -11.04 7.63
C LYS A 38 5.09 -10.08 7.85
N ASP A 39 4.81 -8.93 8.44
CA ASP A 39 5.74 -7.80 8.50
C ASP A 39 6.71 -7.89 9.69
N VAL A 40 6.25 -8.44 10.81
CA VAL A 40 7.05 -8.54 12.05
C VAL A 40 7.44 -9.97 12.35
N LEU A 41 6.52 -10.94 12.20
CA LEU A 41 6.79 -12.36 12.46
C LEU A 41 7.33 -13.11 11.24
N HIS A 42 7.44 -12.44 10.09
CA HIS A 42 8.01 -12.96 8.85
C HIS A 42 7.29 -14.23 8.33
N GLU A 43 5.98 -14.32 8.50
CA GLU A 43 5.17 -15.36 7.88
C GLU A 43 5.30 -15.31 6.34
N ALA A 44 5.48 -16.47 5.72
CA ALA A 44 5.66 -16.58 4.28
C ALA A 44 4.41 -16.06 3.52
N SER A 45 4.63 -15.27 2.49
CA SER A 45 3.58 -14.68 1.66
C SER A 45 4.00 -14.66 0.19
N PRO A 46 3.07 -14.91 -0.75
CA PRO A 46 3.35 -14.77 -2.19
C PRO A 46 3.43 -13.31 -2.65
N SER A 47 3.14 -12.33 -1.78
CA SER A 47 3.26 -10.90 -2.09
C SER A 47 4.64 -10.35 -1.72
N PHE A 48 4.96 -9.13 -2.18
CA PHE A 48 6.12 -8.39 -1.68
C PHE A 48 6.08 -8.27 -0.15
N SER A 49 7.19 -8.61 0.49
CA SER A 49 7.45 -8.24 1.88
C SER A 49 7.84 -6.75 1.94
N VAL A 50 7.79 -6.18 3.14
CA VAL A 50 8.28 -4.81 3.38
C VAL A 50 9.72 -4.67 2.87
N GLU A 51 10.58 -5.64 3.21
CA GLU A 51 11.99 -5.61 2.81
C GLU A 51 12.16 -5.66 1.28
N SER A 52 11.48 -6.57 0.57
CA SER A 52 11.67 -6.72 -0.87
C SER A 52 11.08 -5.52 -1.64
N ALA A 53 9.96 -4.97 -1.19
CA ALA A 53 9.39 -3.74 -1.75
C ALA A 53 10.34 -2.54 -1.57
N LEU A 54 10.87 -2.34 -0.37
CA LEU A 54 11.81 -1.25 -0.09
C LEU A 54 13.09 -1.39 -0.90
N LYS A 55 13.64 -2.60 -1.04
CA LYS A 55 14.80 -2.86 -1.93
C LYS A 55 14.50 -2.51 -3.38
N HIS A 56 13.29 -2.79 -3.87
CA HIS A 56 12.90 -2.46 -5.23
C HIS A 56 12.72 -0.96 -5.44
N ILE A 57 12.08 -0.27 -4.49
CA ILE A 57 11.92 1.19 -4.51
C ILE A 57 13.28 1.88 -4.43
N ALA A 58 14.20 1.38 -3.61
CA ALA A 58 15.55 1.93 -3.48
C ALA A 58 16.34 1.95 -4.79
N LYS A 59 16.05 1.02 -5.72
CA LYS A 59 16.66 0.94 -7.06
C LYS A 59 16.01 1.88 -8.09
N SER A 60 14.85 2.45 -7.80
CA SER A 60 14.14 3.38 -8.69
C SER A 60 14.59 4.81 -8.39
N ASP A 61 14.60 5.73 -9.35
CA ASP A 61 15.01 7.12 -9.10
C ASP A 61 14.12 7.80 -8.06
N ASN A 62 12.81 7.66 -8.23
CA ASN A 62 11.78 8.08 -7.28
C ASN A 62 10.84 6.92 -6.91
N GLY A 63 10.24 7.01 -5.72
CA GLY A 63 9.27 6.00 -5.29
C GLY A 63 8.62 6.28 -3.95
N VAL A 64 7.51 5.58 -3.72
CA VAL A 64 6.69 5.69 -2.51
C VAL A 64 6.38 4.30 -1.97
N PHE A 65 6.75 4.05 -0.71
CA PHE A 65 6.21 2.94 0.08
C PHE A 65 5.15 3.51 1.02
N LEU A 66 3.88 3.15 0.80
CA LEU A 66 2.74 3.58 1.61
C LEU A 66 2.28 2.41 2.49
N LEU A 67 2.41 2.57 3.80
CA LEU A 67 1.87 1.66 4.81
C LEU A 67 0.48 2.15 5.24
N LEU A 68 -0.55 1.43 4.82
CA LEU A 68 -1.91 1.62 5.30
C LEU A 68 -2.10 0.76 6.56
N ARG A 69 -2.15 1.45 7.69
CA ARG A 69 -2.45 0.87 9.00
C ARG A 69 -3.94 0.66 9.17
N LYS A 70 -4.35 -0.58 9.45
CA LYS A 70 -5.75 -0.98 9.70
C LYS A 70 -5.82 -2.25 10.56
N GLN A 71 -4.69 -2.78 11.02
CA GLN A 71 -4.72 -4.03 11.75
C GLN A 71 -5.29 -3.79 13.15
N THR A 72 -6.43 -4.41 13.41
CA THR A 72 -7.14 -4.32 14.70
C THR A 72 -6.86 -5.54 15.54
N ASP A 73 -7.02 -5.43 16.86
CA ASP A 73 -6.92 -6.57 17.78
C ASP A 73 -7.82 -7.73 17.37
N LYS A 74 -9.04 -7.41 16.90
CA LYS A 74 -9.96 -8.41 16.35
C LYS A 74 -9.29 -9.14 15.17
N SER A 75 -8.76 -8.41 14.17
CA SER A 75 -8.11 -9.04 13.02
C SER A 75 -6.89 -9.92 13.39
N ILE A 76 -6.15 -9.55 14.44
CA ILE A 76 -5.04 -10.36 14.97
C ILE A 76 -5.57 -11.67 15.56
N LEU A 77 -6.61 -11.60 16.41
CA LEU A 77 -7.24 -12.78 16.98
C LEU A 77 -7.81 -13.71 15.92
N GLN A 78 -8.40 -13.17 14.86
CA GLN A 78 -8.94 -13.96 13.74
C GLN A 78 -7.85 -14.68 12.92
N ASN A 79 -6.67 -14.08 12.83
CA ASN A 79 -5.53 -14.70 12.16
C ASN A 79 -5.00 -15.91 12.97
N ILE A 80 -4.97 -15.78 14.30
CA ILE A 80 -4.59 -16.88 15.21
C ILE A 80 -5.68 -17.95 15.30
N ASP A 81 -6.94 -17.55 15.42
CA ASP A 81 -8.09 -18.42 15.59
C ASP A 81 -9.10 -18.25 14.46
N SER A 82 -9.02 -19.18 13.51
CA SER A 82 -9.88 -19.24 12.33
C SER A 82 -11.38 -19.46 12.61
N THR A 83 -11.79 -19.74 13.86
CA THR A 83 -13.21 -19.87 14.25
C THR A 83 -13.89 -18.52 14.42
N VAL A 84 -13.13 -17.44 14.60
CA VAL A 84 -13.63 -16.06 14.68
C VAL A 84 -13.74 -15.48 13.25
N ARG A 85 -14.54 -16.05 12.35
CA ARG A 85 -14.68 -15.48 10.99
C ARG A 85 -15.76 -14.41 10.93
N ASP A 86 -15.32 -13.19 10.62
CA ASP A 86 -16.18 -12.12 10.12
C ASP A 86 -15.73 -11.78 8.70
N ASN A 87 -16.61 -11.92 7.71
CA ASN A 87 -16.30 -11.71 6.30
C ASN A 87 -16.30 -10.21 6.00
N GLY A 88 -15.29 -9.49 6.49
CA GLY A 88 -15.19 -8.04 6.34
C GLY A 88 -14.69 -7.62 4.96
N GLY A 89 -15.60 -7.22 4.07
CA GLY A 89 -15.35 -6.66 2.73
C GLY A 89 -14.69 -5.28 2.73
N ASP A 90 -13.59 -5.14 3.45
CA ASP A 90 -13.00 -3.85 3.87
C ASP A 90 -11.84 -3.36 3.00
N ASP A 91 -11.49 -4.14 1.99
CA ASP A 91 -10.41 -3.84 1.03
C ASP A 91 -10.73 -2.59 0.20
N ILE A 92 -11.97 -2.44 -0.28
CA ILE A 92 -12.36 -1.38 -1.24
C ILE A 92 -12.22 0.03 -0.64
N LYS A 93 -12.60 0.23 0.62
CA LYS A 93 -12.55 1.55 1.27
C LYS A 93 -11.10 1.98 1.55
N THR A 94 -10.25 1.03 1.92
CA THR A 94 -8.85 1.32 2.24
C THR A 94 -8.06 1.75 0.99
N TYR A 95 -8.44 1.26 -0.19
CA TYR A 95 -7.87 1.75 -1.46
C TYR A 95 -8.20 3.22 -1.76
N GLY A 96 -9.34 3.72 -1.29
CA GLY A 96 -9.70 5.14 -1.43
C GLY A 96 -8.76 6.05 -0.64
N VAL A 97 -8.45 5.67 0.60
CA VAL A 97 -7.48 6.41 1.44
C VAL A 97 -6.09 6.37 0.82
N GLY A 98 -5.66 5.19 0.34
CA GLY A 98 -4.39 5.06 -0.38
C GLY A 98 -4.29 5.96 -1.62
N ALA A 99 -5.36 6.04 -2.40
CA ALA A 99 -5.43 6.92 -3.58
C ALA A 99 -5.36 8.40 -3.21
N GLN A 100 -6.03 8.84 -2.13
CA GLN A 100 -5.95 10.22 -1.65
C GLN A 100 -4.53 10.59 -1.21
N ILE A 101 -3.89 9.71 -0.42
CA ILE A 101 -2.53 9.94 0.06
C ILE A 101 -1.55 10.02 -1.12
N LEU A 102 -1.64 9.11 -2.09
CA LEU A 102 -0.75 9.15 -3.27
C LEU A 102 -0.96 10.41 -4.10
N SER A 103 -2.20 10.87 -4.26
CA SER A 103 -2.53 12.13 -4.94
C SER A 103 -1.95 13.34 -4.21
N ASP A 104 -2.06 13.39 -2.88
CA ASP A 104 -1.51 14.46 -2.03
C ASP A 104 0.03 14.49 -2.06
N LEU A 105 0.66 13.31 -2.18
CA LEU A 105 2.10 13.18 -2.42
C LEU A 105 2.53 13.60 -3.84
N GLY A 106 1.60 14.00 -4.71
CA GLY A 106 1.86 14.45 -6.08
C GLY A 106 2.00 13.32 -7.10
N VAL A 107 1.70 12.07 -6.75
CA VAL A 107 1.78 10.96 -7.70
C VAL A 107 0.69 11.13 -8.75
N LYS A 108 1.07 10.99 -10.03
CA LYS A 108 0.13 10.96 -11.16
C LYS A 108 0.21 9.64 -11.91
N LYS A 109 1.42 9.25 -12.33
CA LYS A 109 1.69 7.96 -13.00
C LYS A 109 2.49 7.05 -12.09
N MET A 110 2.08 5.79 -11.97
CA MET A 110 2.77 4.84 -11.09
C MET A 110 2.94 3.45 -11.68
N ARG A 111 4.08 2.83 -11.32
CA ARG A 111 4.29 1.39 -11.42
C ARG A 111 4.04 0.79 -10.05
N ILE A 112 3.10 -0.14 -9.95
CA ILE A 112 2.71 -0.72 -8.67
C ILE A 112 3.48 -2.02 -8.43
N LEU A 113 4.14 -2.13 -7.27
CA LEU A 113 4.73 -3.37 -6.79
C LEU A 113 3.65 -4.26 -6.15
N GLY A 114 3.21 -5.29 -6.84
CA GLY A 114 2.21 -6.23 -6.36
C GLY A 114 1.33 -6.80 -7.47
N SER A 115 0.44 -7.72 -7.08
CA SER A 115 -0.43 -8.42 -8.02
C SER A 115 -1.43 -7.45 -8.69
N PRO A 116 -1.69 -7.61 -10.00
CA PRO A 116 -2.67 -6.80 -10.71
C PRO A 116 -4.06 -6.89 -10.06
N ARG A 117 -4.68 -5.74 -9.80
CA ARG A 117 -6.06 -5.65 -9.27
C ARG A 117 -6.87 -4.65 -10.09
N LYS A 118 -8.19 -4.85 -10.17
CA LYS A 118 -9.11 -3.87 -10.76
C LYS A 118 -9.30 -2.72 -9.79
N LEU A 119 -8.50 -1.66 -9.95
CA LEU A 119 -8.61 -0.44 -9.15
C LEU A 119 -9.59 0.52 -9.84
N HIS A 120 -10.86 0.43 -9.47
CA HIS A 120 -11.89 1.37 -9.94
C HIS A 120 -11.74 2.72 -9.21
N GLY A 121 -11.97 3.82 -9.93
CA GLY A 121 -12.01 5.16 -9.32
C GLY A 121 -10.67 5.90 -9.20
N LEU A 122 -9.52 5.29 -9.52
CA LEU A 122 -8.21 5.96 -9.48
C LEU A 122 -8.14 7.25 -10.30
N LYS A 123 -8.81 7.28 -11.46
CA LYS A 123 -8.89 8.48 -12.31
C LYS A 123 -9.51 9.68 -11.58
N GLY A 124 -10.41 9.46 -10.63
CA GLY A 124 -11.00 10.52 -9.81
C GLY A 124 -10.00 11.18 -8.86
N PHE A 125 -8.89 10.50 -8.55
CA PHE A 125 -7.78 11.02 -7.75
C PHE A 125 -6.61 11.53 -8.62
N GLY A 126 -6.77 11.58 -9.95
CA GLY A 126 -5.68 11.95 -10.86
C GLY A 126 -4.59 10.90 -11.00
N LEU A 127 -4.87 9.64 -10.62
CA LEU A 127 -3.91 8.54 -10.61
C LEU A 127 -4.08 7.62 -11.82
N GLU A 128 -2.94 7.22 -12.39
CA GLU A 128 -2.83 6.30 -13.51
C GLU A 128 -1.81 5.19 -13.19
N VAL A 129 -2.22 3.94 -13.31
CA VAL A 129 -1.32 2.78 -13.22
C VAL A 129 -0.80 2.45 -14.61
N VAL A 130 0.49 2.62 -14.82
CA VAL A 130 1.13 2.35 -16.12
C VAL A 130 1.72 0.94 -16.19
N GLU A 131 2.04 0.34 -15.04
CA GLU A 131 2.61 -1.02 -14.95
C GLU A 131 2.29 -1.66 -13.60
N TYR A 132 2.15 -2.99 -13.59
CA TYR A 132 2.24 -3.81 -12.38
C TYR A 132 3.52 -4.63 -12.43
N VAL A 133 4.34 -4.50 -11.39
CA VAL A 133 5.56 -5.27 -11.21
C VAL A 133 5.28 -6.34 -10.16
N ASP A 134 5.39 -7.61 -10.55
CA ASP A 134 5.22 -8.75 -9.66
C ASP A 134 6.58 -9.40 -9.34
N THR A 135 6.64 -10.07 -8.21
CA THR A 135 7.77 -10.92 -7.76
C THR A 135 8.06 -12.13 -8.65
N GLN A 136 7.20 -12.47 -9.62
CA GLN A 136 7.33 -13.68 -10.45
C GLN A 136 8.05 -13.48 -11.81
N LYS A 137 9.03 -12.58 -11.90
CA LYS A 137 9.94 -12.54 -13.06
C LYS A 137 11.40 -12.55 -12.63
#